data_AF-A0A3D4WJK6-F1
#
_entry.id   AF-A0A3D4WJK6-F1
#
_cell.length_a   1.000
_cell.length_b   1.000
_cell.length_c   1.000
_cell.angle_alpha   90.00
_cell.angle_beta   90.00
_cell.angle_gamma   90.00
#
_symmetry.space_group_name_H-M   'P 1'
#
loop_
_entity.id
_entity.type
_entity.pdbx_description
1 polymer ?
#
loop_
_entity_poly.entity_id
_entity_poly.type
_entity_poly.pdbx_seq_one_letter_code
_entity_poly.pdbx_strand_id
1 'polypeptide(L)' 'MANDLELPAGLGKPAERALAGAGYTRLDQLTKVSEAELHGLHGMGPKALERLRQALAA' A
#
# COMPACT_ATOMS: atom_id res chain seq x y z
N MET A 1 -15.94 -14.40 -5.68
CA MET A 1 -15.40 -13.79 -6.91
C MET A 1 -14.77 -12.48 -6.50
N ALA A 2 -13.45 -12.38 -6.73
CA ALA A 2 -12.54 -11.23 -6.57
C ALA A 2 -12.80 -10.26 -5.42
N ASN A 3 -12.06 -10.38 -4.30
CA ASN A 3 -11.46 -9.19 -3.66
C ASN A 3 -10.41 -9.54 -2.57
N ASP A 4 -9.47 -10.44 -2.83
CA ASP A 4 -8.53 -10.81 -1.76
C ASP A 4 -7.46 -9.74 -1.48
N LEU A 5 -7.33 -8.72 -2.32
CA LEU A 5 -6.02 -8.08 -2.44
C LEU A 5 -5.98 -6.73 -3.17
N GLU A 6 -7.08 -6.02 -3.40
CA GLU A 6 -6.99 -4.71 -4.07
C GLU A 6 -6.42 -3.65 -3.11
N LEU A 7 -5.61 -2.71 -3.62
CA LEU A 7 -5.05 -1.63 -2.79
C LEU A 7 -6.17 -0.79 -2.17
N PRO A 8 -6.01 -0.29 -0.93
CA PRO A 8 -7.08 0.40 -0.25
C PRO A 8 -7.44 1.69 -0.98
N ALA A 9 -8.74 1.85 -1.26
CA ALA A 9 -9.28 3.05 -1.86
C ALA A 9 -8.96 4.26 -0.96
N GLY A 10 -8.47 5.34 -1.56
CA GLY A 10 -8.08 6.55 -0.84
C GLY A 10 -6.59 6.64 -0.47
N LEU A 11 -5.75 5.73 -0.98
CA LEU A 11 -4.33 6.04 -1.14
C LEU A 11 -4.19 7.31 -1.98
N GLY A 12 -3.28 8.20 -1.59
CA GLY A 12 -3.00 9.37 -2.42
C GLY A 12 -2.35 8.94 -3.73
N LYS A 13 -2.64 9.66 -4.83
CA LYS A 13 -1.99 9.51 -6.14
C LYS A 13 -0.47 9.22 -6.08
N PRO A 14 0.36 9.90 -5.25
CA PRO A 14 1.79 9.57 -5.16
C PRO A 14 2.06 8.18 -4.56
N ALA A 15 1.30 7.76 -3.55
CA ALA A 15 1.45 6.44 -2.92
C ALA A 15 1.02 5.31 -3.87
N GLU A 16 -0.09 5.49 -4.59
CA GLU A 16 -0.54 4.53 -5.62
C GLU A 16 0.51 4.37 -6.72
N ARG A 17 1.08 5.48 -7.21
CA ARG A 17 2.14 5.45 -8.23
C ARG A 17 3.42 4.82 -7.71
N ALA A 18 3.78 5.07 -6.45
CA ALA A 18 4.96 4.48 -5.82
C ALA A 18 4.82 2.95 -5.69
N LEU A 19 3.65 2.48 -5.25
CA LEU A 19 3.31 1.06 -5.18
C LEU A 19 3.32 0.41 -6.55
N ALA A 20 2.62 1.00 -7.53
CA ALA A 20 2.59 0.49 -8.90
C ALA A 20 4.00 0.47 -9.53
N GLY A 21 4.80 1.51 -9.30
CA GLY A 21 6.20 1.58 -9.76
C GLY A 21 7.12 0.55 -9.08
N ALA A 22 6.82 0.17 -7.84
CA ALA A 22 7.49 -0.91 -7.12
C ALA A 22 6.94 -2.31 -7.44
N GLY A 23 5.91 -2.43 -8.29
CA GLY A 23 5.28 -3.70 -8.65
C GLY A 23 4.26 -4.22 -7.63
N TYR A 24 3.93 -3.41 -6.62
CA TYR A 24 2.88 -3.67 -5.65
C TYR A 24 1.54 -3.18 -6.20
N THR A 25 0.76 -4.10 -6.74
CA THR A 25 -0.59 -3.81 -7.25
C THR A 25 -1.67 -4.29 -6.29
N ARG A 26 -1.26 -4.96 -5.20
CA ARG A 26 -2.16 -5.71 -4.34
C ARG A 26 -1.76 -5.71 -2.86
N LEU A 27 -2.76 -5.77 -1.97
CA LEU A 27 -2.62 -5.69 -0.52
C LEU A 27 -1.79 -6.83 0.12
N ASP A 28 -1.92 -8.10 -0.30
CA ASP A 28 -1.06 -9.19 0.23
C ASP A 28 0.38 -9.19 -0.29
N GLN A 29 0.69 -8.44 -1.35
CA GLN A 29 2.10 -8.16 -1.58
C GLN A 29 2.65 -7.27 -0.46
N LEU A 30 1.81 -6.43 0.14
CA LEU A 30 2.18 -5.56 1.25
C LEU A 30 2.17 -6.28 2.61
N THR A 31 1.44 -7.38 2.78
CA THR A 31 1.50 -8.20 4.02
C THR A 31 2.90 -8.79 4.25
N LYS A 32 3.67 -8.99 3.17
CA LYS A 32 5.04 -9.50 3.19
C LYS A 32 6.11 -8.40 3.27
N VAL A 33 5.70 -7.14 3.23
CA VAL A 33 6.58 -5.98 3.18
C VAL A 33 6.41 -5.17 4.47
N SER A 34 7.51 -4.76 5.07
CA SER A 34 7.47 -3.97 6.31
C SER A 34 7.06 -2.52 6.06
N GLU A 35 6.44 -1.88 7.05
CA GLU A 35 6.09 -0.44 7.01
C GLU A 35 7.30 0.44 6.65
N ALA A 36 8.51 0.07 7.09
CA ALA A 36 9.75 0.77 6.77
C ALA A 36 10.14 0.72 5.29
N GLU A 37 9.95 -0.44 4.63
CA GLU A 37 10.22 -0.61 3.20
C GLU A 37 9.24 0.22 2.37
N LEU A 38 7.97 0.25 2.79
CA LEU A 38 6.95 1.08 2.17
C LEU A 38 7.26 2.56 2.37
N HIS A 39 7.69 2.97 3.57
CA HIS A 39 8.11 4.36 3.83
C HIS A 39 9.30 4.81 2.97
N GLY A 40 10.14 3.87 2.52
CA GLY A 40 11.22 4.12 1.58
C GLY A 40 10.77 4.43 0.15
N LEU A 41 9.53 4.08 -0.22
CA LEU A 41 8.99 4.35 -1.55
C LEU A 41 8.71 5.85 -1.73
N HIS A 42 9.22 6.42 -2.82
CA HIS A 42 9.05 7.84 -3.12
C HIS A 42 7.56 8.19 -3.34
N GLY A 43 6.95 8.85 -2.35
CA GLY A 43 5.51 9.17 -2.35
C GLY A 43 4.69 8.46 -1.27
N MET A 44 5.32 7.58 -0.48
CA MET A 44 4.70 6.95 0.70
C MET A 44 4.78 7.84 1.92
N GLY A 45 3.81 8.73 2.05
CA GLY A 45 3.65 9.55 3.26
C GLY A 45 3.02 8.76 4.42
N PRO A 46 3.08 9.30 5.65
CA PRO A 46 2.52 8.67 6.85
C PRO A 46 1.01 8.36 6.72
N LYS A 47 0.26 9.20 6.01
CA LYS A 47 -1.16 8.94 5.71
C LYS A 47 -1.38 7.68 4.87
N ALA A 48 -0.51 7.41 3.92
CA ALA A 48 -0.62 6.22 3.08
C ALA A 48 -0.33 4.95 3.90
N LEU A 49 0.71 4.99 4.73
CA LEU A 49 1.04 3.89 5.64
C LEU A 49 -0.09 3.61 6.64
N GLU A 50 -0.70 4.66 7.21
CA GLU A 50 -1.84 4.51 8.11
C GLU A 50 -3.01 3.80 7.42
N ARG A 51 -3.30 4.14 6.16
CA ARG A 51 -4.35 3.47 5.37
C ARG A 51 -4.01 2.01 5.06
N LEU A 52 -2.76 1.73 4.72
CA LEU A 52 -2.31 0.36 4.50
C LEU A 52 -2.42 -0.47 5.78
N ARG A 53 -1.98 0.09 6.92
CA ARG A 53 -2.10 -0.55 8.24
C ARG A 53 -3.56 -0.82 8.61
N GLN A 54 -4.45 0.14 8.39
CA GLN A 54 -5.88 -0.04 8.64
C GLN A 54 -6.50 -1.11 7.74
N ALA A 55 -6.11 -1.16 6.46
CA ALA A 55 -6.57 -2.18 5.53
C ALA A 55 -6.04 -3.58 5.85
N LEU A 56 -4.83 -3.69 6.40
CA LEU A 56 -4.21 -4.95 6.80
C LEU A 56 -4.68 -5.45 8.18
N ALA A 57 -5.22 -4.56 9.02
CA ALA A 57 -5.72 -4.89 10.35
C ALA A 57 -7.22 -5.29 10.36
N ALA A 58 -7.90 -5.21 9.23
CA ALA A 58 -9.30 -5.60 9.03
C ALA A 58 -9.40 -7.07 8.58
#